data_AF-A0A7L1UC85-F1
#
_entry.id   AF-A0A7L1UC85-F1
#
_cell.length_a   1.000
_cell.length_b   1.000
_cell.length_c   1.000
_cell.angle_alpha   90.00
_cell.angle_beta   90.00
_cell.angle_gamma   90.00
#
_symmetry.space_group_name_H-M   'P 1'
#
loop_
_entity.id
_entity.type
_entity.pdbx_description
1 polymer ?
#
loop_
_entity_poly.entity_id
_entity_poly.type
_entity_poly.pdbx_seq_one_letter_code
_entity_poly.pdbx_strand_id
1 'polypeptide(L)'
;GSFSSDEVIRKRLLIDGDGAGDDRRINLLVKSFIKWCNSGSQEEGYLQYQRMLSTLSQCEFSMGKTLLVYDMNLREMENYEKIYKDIENSIAAAHEKISECKKQILQAKRIRKNRQEYDALAKVIQHHPDRHETLKQLEALGKELQNLSHIKENVEDKLELRRKQFHVLLSTIHELQQTLENDEKLSEAEESQETQMEAEAKQ
;
A
#
# COMPACT_ATOMS: atom_id res chain seq x y z
N GLY A 1 -1.26 -49.69 -36.50
CA GLY A 1 -0.47 -48.45 -36.44
C GLY A 1 -1.29 -47.36 -37.09
N SER A 2 -1.77 -46.40 -36.30
CA SER A 2 -2.51 -45.25 -36.81
C SER A 2 -1.52 -44.38 -37.58
N PHE A 3 -1.62 -44.34 -38.91
CA PHE A 3 -1.01 -43.26 -39.69
C PHE A 3 -1.63 -41.97 -39.14
N SER A 4 -0.81 -41.13 -38.48
CA SER A 4 -1.26 -39.85 -37.95
C SER A 4 -1.97 -39.09 -39.06
N SER A 5 -3.12 -38.47 -38.79
CA SER A 5 -3.89 -37.70 -39.78
C SER A 5 -3.00 -36.72 -40.57
N ASP A 6 -1.96 -36.23 -39.91
CA ASP A 6 -0.92 -35.37 -40.44
C ASP A 6 -0.10 -36.02 -41.58
N GLU A 7 0.16 -37.32 -41.49
CA GLU A 7 0.86 -38.10 -42.53
C GLU A 7 -0.04 -38.37 -43.74
N VAL A 8 -1.35 -38.56 -43.53
CA VAL A 8 -2.34 -38.69 -44.59
C VAL A 8 -2.51 -37.36 -45.34
N ILE A 9 -2.58 -36.25 -44.60
CA ILE A 9 -2.65 -34.89 -45.18
C ILE A 9 -1.38 -34.57 -45.96
N ARG A 10 -0.19 -34.88 -45.41
CA ARG A 10 1.10 -34.70 -46.09
C ARG A 10 1.19 -35.50 -47.38
N LYS A 11 0.78 -36.79 -47.35
CA LYS A 11 0.72 -37.62 -48.57
C LYS A 11 -0.31 -37.11 -49.57
N ARG A 12 -1.47 -36.65 -49.12
CA ARG A 12 -2.50 -36.09 -49.99
C ARG A 12 -2.03 -34.80 -50.67
N LEU A 13 -1.36 -33.90 -49.94
CA LEU A 13 -0.77 -32.68 -50.49
C LEU A 13 0.39 -32.97 -51.46
N LEU A 14 1.18 -34.01 -51.23
CA LEU A 14 2.24 -34.44 -52.15
C LEU A 14 1.69 -35.10 -53.43
N ILE A 15 0.53 -35.76 -53.36
CA ILE A 15 -0.10 -36.44 -54.49
C ILE A 15 -0.99 -35.47 -55.31
N ASP A 16 -1.76 -34.61 -54.63
CA ASP A 16 -2.68 -33.64 -55.26
C ASP A 16 -2.05 -32.26 -55.51
N GLY A 17 -0.87 -31.98 -54.94
CA GLY A 17 -0.13 -30.73 -55.13
C GLY A 17 0.61 -30.72 -56.46
N ASP A 18 -0.09 -30.43 -57.55
CA ASP A 18 0.37 -30.11 -58.93
C ASP A 18 1.27 -31.17 -59.64
N GLY A 19 1.91 -32.10 -58.93
CA GLY A 19 2.96 -32.99 -59.45
C GLY A 19 2.48 -34.17 -60.29
N ALA A 20 1.25 -34.66 -60.07
CA ALA A 20 0.68 -35.73 -60.91
C ALA A 20 0.27 -35.24 -62.31
N GLY A 21 0.05 -33.92 -62.47
CA GLY A 21 -0.28 -33.30 -63.75
C GLY A 21 0.94 -33.21 -64.67
N ASP A 22 2.11 -32.88 -64.13
CA ASP A 22 3.33 -32.69 -64.91
C ASP A 22 3.90 -33.99 -65.46
N ASP A 23 3.95 -35.06 -64.67
CA ASP A 23 4.37 -36.38 -65.17
C ASP A 23 3.45 -36.86 -66.31
N ARG A 24 2.15 -36.63 -66.19
CA ARG A 24 1.18 -36.92 -67.27
C ARG A 24 1.44 -36.06 -68.51
N ARG A 25 1.71 -34.76 -68.36
CA ARG A 25 2.02 -33.84 -69.47
C ARG A 25 3.30 -34.24 -70.19
N ILE A 26 4.37 -34.58 -69.46
CA ILE A 26 5.64 -35.06 -70.02
C ILE A 26 5.44 -36.38 -70.77
N ASN A 27 4.70 -37.32 -70.20
CA ASN A 27 4.35 -38.58 -70.87
C ASN A 27 3.53 -38.36 -72.16
N LEU A 28 2.64 -37.37 -72.20
CA LEU A 28 1.89 -36.99 -73.40
C LEU A 28 2.79 -36.34 -74.46
N LEU A 29 3.75 -35.53 -74.05
CA LEU A 29 4.75 -34.92 -74.93
C LEU A 29 5.59 -36.02 -75.62
N VAL A 30 6.09 -36.99 -74.85
CA VAL A 30 6.87 -38.13 -75.37
C VAL A 30 6.04 -38.98 -76.34
N LYS A 31 4.79 -39.29 -76.00
CA LYS A 31 3.89 -40.03 -76.92
C LYS A 31 3.61 -39.26 -78.21
N SER A 32 3.45 -37.94 -78.12
CA SER A 32 3.21 -37.08 -79.29
C SER A 32 4.44 -36.99 -80.19
N PHE A 33 5.64 -36.95 -79.59
CA PHE A 33 6.91 -37.01 -80.31
C PHE A 33 7.07 -38.35 -81.08
N ILE A 34 6.81 -39.48 -80.42
CA ILE A 34 6.88 -40.80 -81.08
C ILE A 34 5.88 -40.88 -82.25
N LYS A 35 4.66 -40.36 -82.09
CA LYS A 35 3.68 -40.31 -83.18
C LYS A 35 4.12 -39.39 -84.32
N TRP A 36 4.76 -38.27 -84.01
CA TRP A 36 5.30 -37.36 -85.00
C TRP A 36 6.40 -38.01 -85.86
N CYS A 37 7.34 -38.73 -85.23
CA CYS A 37 8.39 -39.48 -85.93
C CYS A 37 7.85 -40.56 -86.87
N ASN A 38 6.67 -41.12 -86.56
CA ASN A 38 6.02 -42.16 -87.35
C ASN A 38 4.87 -41.62 -88.23
N SER A 39 4.80 -40.31 -88.46
CA SER A 39 3.71 -39.71 -89.25
C SER A 39 3.81 -40.10 -90.73
N GLY A 40 2.67 -40.51 -91.30
CA GLY A 40 2.61 -41.01 -92.68
C GLY A 40 2.41 -39.90 -93.73
N SER A 41 2.06 -38.70 -93.29
CA SER A 41 1.85 -37.53 -94.15
C SER A 41 2.37 -36.24 -93.52
N GLN A 42 2.68 -35.25 -94.36
CA GLN A 42 3.15 -33.93 -93.90
C GLN A 42 2.10 -33.19 -93.07
N GLU A 43 0.81 -33.36 -93.38
CA GLU A 43 -0.29 -32.74 -92.64
C GLU A 43 -0.43 -33.34 -91.23
N GLU A 44 -0.35 -34.67 -91.11
CA GLU A 44 -0.37 -35.36 -89.82
C GLU A 44 0.85 -34.98 -88.98
N GLY A 45 2.03 -34.92 -89.59
CA GLY A 45 3.26 -34.46 -88.95
C GLY A 45 3.12 -33.03 -88.42
N TYR A 46 2.56 -32.11 -89.21
CA TYR A 46 2.35 -30.72 -88.77
C TYR A 46 1.40 -30.62 -87.57
N LEU A 47 0.31 -31.39 -87.55
CA LEU A 47 -0.63 -31.42 -86.43
C LEU A 47 0.00 -31.95 -85.14
N GLN A 48 0.82 -33.01 -85.20
CA GLN A 48 1.51 -33.52 -84.01
C GLN A 48 2.58 -32.55 -83.51
N TYR A 49 3.28 -31.86 -84.41
CA TYR A 49 4.25 -30.82 -84.05
C TYR A 49 3.59 -29.66 -83.29
N GLN A 50 2.45 -29.15 -83.76
CA GLN A 50 1.70 -28.10 -83.06
C GLN A 50 1.21 -28.55 -81.67
N ARG A 51 0.76 -29.80 -81.53
CA ARG A 51 0.39 -30.38 -80.23
C ARG A 51 1.57 -30.49 -79.28
N MET A 52 2.75 -30.86 -79.79
CA MET A 52 3.98 -30.94 -79.02
C MET A 52 4.38 -29.56 -78.49
N LEU A 53 4.37 -28.53 -79.35
CA LEU A 53 4.64 -27.15 -78.94
C LEU A 53 3.67 -26.66 -77.86
N SER A 54 2.36 -26.88 -78.05
CA SER A 54 1.36 -26.47 -77.06
C SER A 54 1.57 -27.16 -75.71
N THR A 55 1.91 -28.46 -75.72
CA THR A 55 2.17 -29.22 -74.48
C THR A 55 3.46 -28.74 -73.81
N LEU A 56 4.50 -28.42 -74.58
CA LEU A 56 5.75 -27.87 -74.06
C LEU A 56 5.53 -26.52 -73.37
N SER A 57 4.81 -25.59 -74.00
CA SER A 57 4.49 -24.30 -73.39
C SER A 57 3.69 -24.43 -72.09
N GLN A 58 2.81 -25.43 -71.98
CA GLN A 58 2.11 -25.72 -70.73
C GLN A 58 3.05 -26.24 -69.63
N CYS A 59 4.03 -27.08 -69.97
CA CYS A 59 5.05 -27.53 -69.03
C CYS A 59 5.93 -26.37 -68.54
N GLU A 60 6.37 -25.49 -69.44
CA GLU A 60 7.14 -24.29 -69.08
C GLU A 60 6.37 -23.36 -68.13
N PHE A 61 5.08 -23.14 -68.42
CA PHE A 61 4.21 -22.36 -67.56
C PHE A 61 4.04 -23.00 -66.16
N SER A 62 3.80 -24.31 -66.10
CA SER A 62 3.67 -25.05 -64.84
C SER A 62 4.95 -24.95 -63.98
N MET A 63 6.11 -25.08 -64.61
CA MET A 63 7.41 -24.94 -63.95
C MET A 63 7.58 -23.53 -63.37
N GLY A 64 7.30 -22.49 -64.16
CA GLY A 64 7.39 -21.09 -63.70
C GLY A 64 6.45 -20.80 -62.53
N LYS A 65 5.21 -21.32 -62.58
CA LYS A 65 4.25 -21.22 -61.48
C LYS A 65 4.77 -21.90 -60.21
N THR A 66 5.36 -23.10 -60.32
CA THR A 66 5.89 -23.83 -59.17
C THR A 66 7.00 -23.06 -58.46
N LEU A 67 7.90 -22.42 -59.22
CA LEU A 67 8.94 -21.56 -58.65
C LEU A 67 8.37 -20.36 -57.90
N LEU A 68 7.35 -19.69 -58.45
CA LEU A 68 6.70 -18.57 -57.78
C LEU A 68 5.98 -18.98 -56.49
N VAL A 69 5.34 -20.15 -56.49
CA VAL A 69 4.70 -20.71 -55.29
C VAL A 69 5.76 -21.06 -54.23
N TYR A 70 6.90 -21.62 -54.66
CA TYR A 70 8.02 -21.89 -53.75
C TYR A 70 8.55 -20.61 -53.10
N ASP A 71 8.80 -19.55 -53.88
CA ASP A 71 9.27 -18.25 -53.36
C ASP A 71 8.24 -17.56 -52.47
N MET A 72 6.95 -17.76 -52.75
CA MET A 72 5.86 -17.31 -51.88
C MET A 72 5.90 -18.06 -50.54
N ASN A 73 6.05 -19.38 -50.56
CA ASN A 73 6.12 -20.21 -49.34
C ASN A 73 7.34 -19.87 -48.49
N LEU A 74 8.50 -19.58 -49.10
CA LEU A 74 9.68 -19.10 -48.36
C LEU A 74 9.38 -17.81 -47.59
N ARG A 75 8.77 -16.83 -48.25
CA ARG A 75 8.37 -15.56 -47.61
C ARG A 75 7.31 -15.75 -46.52
N GLU A 76 6.38 -16.68 -46.71
CA GLU A 76 5.41 -17.02 -45.66
C GLU A 76 6.09 -17.64 -44.44
N MET A 77 7.05 -18.56 -44.63
CA MET A 77 7.82 -19.13 -43.52
C MET A 77 8.57 -18.05 -42.72
N GLU A 78 9.24 -17.12 -43.40
CA GLU A 78 9.91 -15.98 -42.73
C GLU A 78 8.92 -15.12 -41.94
N ASN A 79 7.73 -14.85 -42.49
CA ASN A 79 6.68 -14.12 -41.79
C ASN A 79 6.18 -14.87 -40.55
N TYR A 80 5.97 -16.18 -40.65
CA TYR A 80 5.55 -16.98 -39.50
C TYR A 80 6.61 -17.01 -38.41
N GLU A 81 7.89 -17.10 -38.76
CA GLU A 81 8.99 -17.02 -37.77
C GLU A 81 9.00 -15.66 -37.06
N LYS A 82 8.77 -14.58 -37.81
CA LYS A 82 8.66 -13.23 -37.22
C LYS A 82 7.48 -13.11 -36.27
N ILE A 83 6.28 -13.55 -36.68
CA ILE A 83 5.08 -13.54 -35.85
C ILE A 83 5.31 -14.36 -34.57
N TYR A 84 5.98 -15.51 -34.69
CA TYR A 84 6.29 -16.36 -33.56
C TYR A 84 7.17 -15.63 -32.53
N LYS A 85 8.25 -14.97 -32.97
CA LYS A 85 9.11 -14.14 -32.10
C LYS A 85 8.35 -12.97 -31.47
N ASP A 86 7.47 -12.32 -32.22
CA ASP A 86 6.66 -11.21 -31.70
C ASP A 86 5.69 -11.69 -30.60
N ILE A 87 5.10 -12.87 -30.77
CA ILE A 87 4.25 -13.50 -29.74
C ILE A 87 5.06 -13.85 -28.50
N GLU A 88 6.24 -14.46 -28.64
CA GLU A 88 7.11 -14.79 -27.51
C GLU A 88 7.51 -13.54 -26.70
N ASN A 89 7.88 -12.46 -27.40
CA ASN A 89 8.20 -11.18 -26.77
C ASN A 89 6.99 -10.58 -26.04
N SER A 90 5.81 -10.64 -26.64
CA SER A 90 4.56 -10.18 -26.03
C SER A 90 4.22 -10.97 -24.76
N ILE A 91 4.40 -12.29 -24.78
CA ILE A 91 4.21 -13.17 -23.62
C ILE A 91 5.20 -12.81 -22.50
N ALA A 92 6.48 -12.62 -22.82
CA ALA A 92 7.49 -12.22 -21.84
C ALA A 92 7.14 -10.87 -21.19
N ALA A 93 6.76 -9.87 -22.00
CA ALA A 93 6.34 -8.56 -21.50
C ALA A 93 5.07 -8.64 -20.63
N ALA A 94 4.11 -9.52 -20.97
CA ALA A 94 2.92 -9.75 -20.16
C ALA A 94 3.27 -10.36 -18.80
N HIS A 95 4.21 -11.32 -18.75
CA HIS A 95 4.70 -11.90 -17.51
C HIS A 95 5.38 -10.86 -16.61
N GLU A 96 6.17 -9.96 -17.18
CA GLU A 96 6.79 -8.86 -16.45
C GLU A 96 5.74 -7.92 -15.83
N LYS A 97 4.75 -7.49 -16.62
CA LYS A 97 3.63 -6.68 -16.14
C LYS A 97 2.86 -7.35 -15.00
N ILE A 98 2.60 -8.66 -15.10
CA ILE A 98 1.95 -9.42 -14.03
C ILE A 98 2.79 -9.38 -12.76
N SER A 99 4.12 -9.56 -12.87
CA SER A 99 5.04 -9.49 -11.74
C SER A 99 5.02 -8.11 -11.07
N GLU A 100 5.00 -7.05 -11.88
CA GLU A 100 4.93 -5.69 -11.37
C GLU A 100 3.59 -5.40 -10.68
N CYS A 101 2.46 -5.75 -11.30
CA CYS A 101 1.13 -5.60 -10.69
C CYS A 101 1.03 -6.36 -9.36
N LYS A 102 1.64 -7.55 -9.26
CA LYS A 102 1.73 -8.30 -7.99
C LYS A 102 2.51 -7.56 -6.91
N LYS A 103 3.57 -6.83 -7.26
CA LYS A 103 4.30 -5.98 -6.29
C LYS A 103 3.45 -4.78 -5.87
N GLN A 104 2.83 -4.11 -6.82
CA GLN A 104 1.98 -2.94 -6.57
C GLN A 104 0.78 -3.29 -5.67
N ILE A 105 0.10 -4.42 -5.91
CA ILE A 105 -1.03 -4.83 -5.06
C ILE A 105 -0.61 -5.12 -3.61
N LEU A 106 0.59 -5.70 -3.39
CA LEU A 106 1.10 -5.94 -2.04
C LEU A 106 1.39 -4.61 -1.32
N GLN A 107 1.97 -3.64 -2.02
CA GLN A 107 2.17 -2.30 -1.47
C GLN A 107 0.84 -1.60 -1.16
N ALA A 108 -0.12 -1.64 -2.09
CA ALA A 108 -1.45 -1.06 -1.89
C ALA A 108 -2.19 -1.69 -0.69
N LYS A 109 -2.09 -3.00 -0.51
CA LYS A 109 -2.63 -3.70 0.67
C LYS A 109 -1.99 -3.22 1.96
N ARG A 110 -0.66 -3.03 1.98
CA ARG A 110 0.06 -2.49 3.15
C ARG A 110 -0.41 -1.07 3.47
N ILE A 111 -0.49 -0.19 2.47
CA ILE A 111 -0.99 1.18 2.66
C ILE A 111 -2.41 1.18 3.21
N ARG A 112 -3.30 0.32 2.68
CA ARG A 112 -4.67 0.19 3.18
C ARG A 112 -4.70 -0.25 4.64
N LYS A 113 -3.87 -1.22 5.03
CA LYS A 113 -3.78 -1.68 6.42
C LYS A 113 -3.33 -0.53 7.34
N ASN A 114 -2.27 0.17 6.98
CA ASN A 114 -1.78 1.31 7.75
C ASN A 114 -2.85 2.40 7.89
N ARG A 115 -3.59 2.69 6.81
CA ARG A 115 -4.71 3.64 6.86
C ARG A 115 -5.81 3.21 7.82
N GLN A 116 -6.17 1.93 7.83
CA GLN A 116 -7.15 1.40 8.78
C GLN A 116 -6.66 1.50 10.23
N GLU A 117 -5.37 1.25 10.49
CA GLU A 117 -4.76 1.43 11.81
C GLU A 117 -4.80 2.90 12.25
N TYR A 118 -4.49 3.84 11.34
CA TYR A 118 -4.61 5.28 11.62
C TYR A 118 -6.05 5.69 11.89
N ASP A 119 -7.01 5.23 11.09
CA ASP A 119 -8.43 5.53 11.29
C ASP A 119 -8.96 4.96 12.62
N ALA A 120 -8.50 3.77 13.01
CA ALA A 120 -8.83 3.17 14.30
C ALA A 120 -8.29 3.98 15.47
N LEU A 121 -7.02 4.39 15.42
CA LEU A 121 -6.40 5.26 16.43
C LEU A 121 -7.08 6.63 16.49
N ALA A 122 -7.39 7.23 15.34
CA ALA A 122 -8.08 8.51 15.27
C ALA A 122 -9.47 8.44 15.92
N LYS A 123 -10.22 7.35 15.70
CA LYS A 123 -11.49 7.11 16.39
C LYS A 123 -11.31 7.04 17.90
N VAL A 124 -10.30 6.33 18.40
CA VAL A 124 -10.02 6.29 19.86
C VAL A 124 -9.70 7.69 20.38
N ILE A 125 -8.85 8.44 19.70
CA ILE A 125 -8.48 9.82 20.08
C ILE A 125 -9.71 10.73 20.13
N GLN A 126 -10.65 10.59 19.21
CA GLN A 126 -11.90 11.39 19.19
C GLN A 126 -12.82 11.14 20.38
N HIS A 127 -12.66 10.06 21.14
CA HIS A 127 -13.41 9.86 22.39
C HIS A 127 -12.85 10.68 23.56
N HIS A 128 -11.62 11.21 23.43
CA HIS A 128 -11.01 12.08 24.42
C HIS A 128 -11.35 13.55 24.14
N PRO A 129 -11.46 14.39 25.19
CA PRO A 129 -11.74 15.80 25.03
C PRO A 129 -10.64 16.51 24.26
N ASP A 130 -10.99 17.64 23.64
CA ASP A 130 -10.02 18.44 22.90
C ASP A 130 -8.89 18.91 23.84
N ARG A 131 -7.66 18.69 23.39
CA ARG A 131 -6.44 19.03 24.14
C ARG A 131 -6.38 20.53 24.49
N HIS A 132 -6.79 21.39 23.57
CA HIS A 132 -6.74 22.84 23.78
C HIS A 132 -7.75 23.26 24.85
N GLU A 133 -8.95 22.68 24.83
CA GLU A 133 -9.96 22.92 25.86
C GLU A 133 -9.50 22.42 27.24
N THR A 134 -8.93 21.21 27.30
CA THR A 134 -8.41 20.67 28.57
C THR A 134 -7.27 21.51 29.13
N LEU A 135 -6.36 22.00 28.29
CA LEU A 135 -5.28 22.90 28.72
C LEU A 135 -5.82 24.22 29.28
N LYS A 136 -6.84 24.80 28.65
CA LYS A 136 -7.48 26.04 29.12
C LYS A 136 -8.15 25.85 30.47
N GLN A 137 -8.84 24.72 30.68
CA GLN A 137 -9.43 24.38 31.97
C GLN A 137 -8.35 24.18 33.05
N LEU A 138 -7.24 23.52 32.70
CA LEU A 138 -6.12 23.28 33.62
C LEU A 138 -5.46 24.60 34.04
N GLU A 139 -5.29 25.55 33.12
CA GLU A 139 -4.78 26.89 33.44
C GLU A 139 -5.74 27.66 34.38
N ALA A 140 -7.05 27.57 34.13
CA ALA A 140 -8.06 28.20 34.97
C ALA A 140 -8.06 27.62 36.40
N LEU A 141 -8.07 26.29 36.53
CA LEU A 141 -7.96 25.61 37.84
C LEU A 141 -6.64 25.95 38.53
N GLY A 142 -5.53 26.07 37.79
CA GLY A 142 -4.24 26.47 38.33
C GLY A 142 -4.27 27.86 38.97
N LYS A 143 -4.90 28.83 38.31
CA LYS A 143 -5.10 30.19 38.87
C LYS A 143 -6.00 30.16 40.10
N GLU A 144 -7.05 29.36 40.09
CA GLU A 144 -7.97 29.24 41.22
C GLU A 144 -7.29 28.61 42.44
N LEU A 145 -6.49 27.55 42.24
CA LEU A 145 -5.67 26.95 43.29
C LEU A 145 -4.67 27.94 43.89
N GLN A 146 -4.00 28.73 43.05
CA GLN A 146 -3.07 29.75 43.52
C GLN A 146 -3.78 30.81 44.36
N ASN A 147 -4.97 31.26 43.93
CA ASN A 147 -5.79 32.20 44.69
C ASN A 147 -6.24 31.60 46.04
N LEU A 148 -6.71 30.36 46.05
CA LEU A 148 -7.11 29.66 47.27
C LEU A 148 -5.93 29.47 48.24
N SER A 149 -4.73 29.20 47.71
CA SER A 149 -3.50 29.12 48.51
C SER A 149 -3.20 30.45 49.20
N HIS A 150 -3.27 31.56 48.47
CA HIS A 150 -3.08 32.90 49.05
C HIS A 150 -4.17 33.25 50.08
N ILE A 151 -5.42 32.86 49.85
CA ILE A 151 -6.49 33.07 50.83
C ILE A 151 -6.22 32.25 52.10
N LYS A 152 -5.83 30.99 51.94
CA LYS A 152 -5.49 30.11 53.07
C LYS A 152 -4.36 30.71 53.91
N GLU A 153 -3.26 31.12 53.27
CA GLU A 153 -2.11 31.75 53.92
C GLU A 153 -2.54 33.00 54.70
N ASN A 154 -3.32 33.89 54.07
CA ASN A 154 -3.87 35.08 54.73
C ASN A 154 -4.76 34.75 55.95
N VAL A 155 -5.51 33.64 55.92
CA VAL A 155 -6.35 33.21 57.05
C VAL A 155 -5.49 32.62 58.16
N GLU A 156 -4.46 31.83 57.81
CA GLU A 156 -3.48 31.31 58.78
C GLU A 156 -2.74 32.44 59.49
N ASP A 157 -2.30 33.47 58.75
CA ASP A 157 -1.67 34.68 59.32
C ASP A 157 -2.61 35.42 60.29
N LYS A 158 -3.88 35.58 59.91
CA LYS A 158 -4.89 36.20 60.78
C LYS A 158 -5.13 35.37 62.03
N LEU A 159 -5.23 34.05 61.90
CA LEU A 159 -5.40 33.13 63.03
C LEU A 159 -4.21 33.24 63.99
N GLU A 160 -2.98 33.24 63.45
CA GLU A 160 -1.76 33.35 64.25
C GLU A 160 -1.69 34.69 64.98
N LEU A 161 -2.05 35.79 64.30
CA LEU A 161 -2.16 37.10 64.92
C LEU A 161 -3.16 37.11 66.08
N ARG A 162 -4.35 36.50 65.89
CA ARG A 162 -5.34 36.37 66.98
C ARG A 162 -4.81 35.51 68.13
N ARG A 163 -4.12 34.40 67.86
CA ARG A 163 -3.48 33.58 68.91
C ARG A 163 -2.47 34.40 69.72
N LYS A 164 -1.64 35.21 69.06
CA LYS A 164 -0.69 36.13 69.71
C LYS A 164 -1.41 37.17 70.58
N GLN A 165 -2.48 37.78 70.07
CA GLN A 165 -3.29 38.76 70.82
C GLN A 165 -3.96 38.12 72.05
N PHE A 166 -4.53 36.91 71.92
CA PHE A 166 -5.09 36.18 73.05
C PHE A 166 -4.02 35.83 74.09
N HIS A 167 -2.82 35.46 73.65
CA HIS A 167 -1.71 35.19 74.56
C HIS A 167 -1.32 36.43 75.38
N VAL A 168 -1.20 37.59 74.74
CA VAL A 168 -0.97 38.87 75.44
C VAL A 168 -2.07 39.15 76.46
N LEU A 169 -3.35 38.98 76.08
CA LEU A 169 -4.47 39.17 77.00
C LEU A 169 -4.39 38.22 78.21
N LEU A 170 -4.12 36.94 77.97
CA LEU A 170 -3.94 35.94 79.03
C LEU A 170 -2.79 36.30 79.98
N SER A 171 -1.66 36.77 79.45
CA SER A 171 -0.53 37.24 80.28
C SER A 171 -0.93 38.44 81.13
N THR A 172 -1.64 39.43 80.57
CA THR A 172 -2.11 40.59 81.35
C THR A 172 -3.12 40.20 82.44
N ILE A 173 -3.99 39.23 82.17
CA ILE A 173 -4.91 38.69 83.19
C ILE A 173 -4.11 38.02 84.30
N HIS A 174 -3.10 37.23 83.95
CA HIS A 174 -2.26 36.54 84.94
C HIS A 174 -1.43 37.52 85.79
N GLU A 175 -0.88 38.57 85.18
CA GLU A 175 -0.18 39.66 85.88
C GLU A 175 -1.13 40.41 86.84
N LEU A 176 -2.36 40.70 86.41
CA LEU A 176 -3.37 41.31 87.27
C LEU A 176 -3.76 40.39 88.43
N GLN A 177 -3.96 39.09 88.18
CA GLN A 177 -4.22 38.10 89.23
C GLN A 177 -3.07 38.05 90.24
N GLN A 178 -1.82 38.03 89.75
CA GLN A 178 -0.63 38.03 90.61
C GLN A 178 -0.50 39.33 91.41
N THR A 179 -0.90 40.47 90.83
CA THR A 179 -0.92 41.76 91.53
C THR A 179 -1.97 41.75 92.64
N LEU A 180 -3.19 41.26 92.36
CA LEU A 180 -4.24 41.10 93.36
C LEU A 180 -3.84 40.14 94.49
N GLU A 181 -3.24 39.01 94.17
CA GLU A 181 -2.71 38.07 95.18
C GLU A 181 -1.58 38.69 96.02
N ASN A 182 -0.76 39.56 95.43
CA ASN A 182 0.29 40.26 96.15
C ASN A 182 -0.29 41.36 97.05
N ASP A 183 -1.30 42.09 96.57
CA ASP A 183 -2.01 43.11 97.34
C ASP A 183 -2.78 42.48 98.52
N GLU A 184 -3.42 41.31 98.33
CA GLU A 184 -4.02 40.54 99.43
C GLU A 184 -2.97 40.15 100.47
N LYS A 185 -1.81 39.63 100.05
CA LYS A 185 -0.70 39.28 100.96
C LYS A 185 -0.11 40.51 101.67
N LEU A 186 -0.05 41.66 101.01
CA LEU A 186 0.39 42.93 101.60
C LEU A 186 -0.61 43.43 102.64
N SER A 187 -1.90 43.37 102.34
CA SER A 187 -2.98 43.71 103.28
C SER A 187 -2.96 42.80 104.52
N GLU A 188 -2.77 41.49 104.34
CA GLU A 188 -2.64 40.54 105.45
C GLU A 188 -1.40 40.82 106.31
N ALA A 189 -0.29 41.26 105.70
CA ALA A 189 0.93 41.64 106.39
C ALA A 189 0.78 42.97 107.15
N GLU A 190 0.06 43.95 106.60
CA GLU A 190 -0.25 45.23 107.25
C GLU A 190 -1.22 45.04 108.43
N GLU A 191 -2.27 44.22 108.30
CA GLU A 191 -3.13 43.85 109.44
C GLU A 191 -2.37 43.10 110.54
N SER A 192 -1.40 42.25 110.15
CA SER A 192 -0.52 41.55 111.09
C SER A 192 0.48 42.49 111.80
N GLN A 193 0.88 43.59 111.16
CA GLN A 193 1.74 44.62 111.75
C GLN A 193 0.95 45.61 112.61
N GLU A 194 -0.27 46.00 112.23
CA GLU A 194 -1.16 46.82 113.07
C GLU A 194 -1.58 46.08 114.34
N THR A 195 -1.87 44.78 114.27
CA THR A 195 -2.16 43.96 115.46
C THR A 195 -0.92 43.76 116.36
N GLN A 196 0.30 43.76 115.81
CA GLN A 196 1.53 43.77 116.60
C GLN A 196 1.79 45.14 117.26
N MET A 197 1.56 46.26 116.57
CA MET A 197 1.70 47.61 117.16
C MET A 197 0.62 47.93 118.21
N GLU A 198 -0.62 47.46 118.04
CA GLU A 198 -1.65 47.59 119.08
C GLU A 198 -1.35 46.72 120.33
N ALA A 199 -0.63 45.61 120.16
CA ALA A 199 -0.18 44.78 121.27
C ALA A 199 0.99 45.41 122.04
N GLU A 200 1.91 46.11 121.36
CA GLU A 200 3.03 46.82 121.99
C GLU A 200 2.63 48.17 122.63
N ALA A 201 1.57 48.84 122.15
CA ALA A 201 1.06 50.07 122.77
C ALA A 201 0.22 49.86 124.05
N LYS A 202 -0.02 48.59 124.45
CA LYS A 202 -0.78 48.20 125.66
C LYS A 202 0.09 47.59 126.78
N GLN A 203 1.42 47.77 126.74
CA GLN A 203 2.33 47.45 127.86
C GLN A 203 2.87 48.70 128.54
#